data_AF-A0A7W4YXK5-F1
#
_entry.id   AF-A0A7W4YXK5-F1
#
_cell.length_a   1.000
_cell.length_b   1.000
_cell.length_c   1.000
_cell.angle_alpha   90.00
_cell.angle_beta   90.00
_cell.angle_gamma   90.00
#
_symmetry.space_group_name_H-M   'P 1'
#
loop_
_entity.id
_entity.type
_entity.pdbx_description
1 polymer ?
#
loop_
_entity_poly.entity_id
_entity_poly.type
_entity_poly.pdbx_seq_one_letter_code
_entity_poly.pdbx_strand_id
1 'polypeptide(L)'
;MTSPMKEQSMSEQEGMVEPDFLSQSGETTTPQERREWFKARAQEAETRGATWHRFSHHEDVELILYEGWKERPKDEGPVRWQFVLIPTEGSKP
;
A
#
# COMPACT_ATOMS: atom_id res chain seq x y z
N MET A 1 -9.34 -27.02 -41.60
CA MET A 1 -8.59 -27.43 -40.40
C MET A 1 -8.93 -26.43 -39.31
N THR A 2 -9.86 -26.76 -38.43
CA THR A 2 -10.30 -25.90 -37.34
C THR A 2 -9.58 -26.34 -36.07
N SER A 3 -8.54 -25.61 -35.68
CA SER A 3 -7.92 -25.75 -34.36
C SER A 3 -8.75 -24.98 -33.33
N PRO A 4 -9.07 -25.58 -32.17
CA PRO A 4 -9.78 -24.91 -31.09
C PRO A 4 -8.78 -24.08 -30.26
N MET A 5 -8.97 -22.77 -30.19
CA MET A 5 -8.25 -21.95 -29.20
C MET A 5 -9.06 -21.97 -27.91
N LYS A 6 -8.52 -22.71 -26.93
CA LYS A 6 -8.83 -22.53 -25.52
C LYS A 6 -8.36 -21.14 -25.10
N GLU A 7 -9.27 -20.19 -24.96
CA GLU A 7 -9.06 -19.00 -24.14
C GLU A 7 -9.72 -19.23 -22.78
N GLN A 8 -9.09 -20.09 -21.99
CA GLN A 8 -9.14 -19.96 -20.53
C GLN A 8 -7.98 -19.04 -20.17
N SER A 9 -8.28 -17.88 -19.58
CA SER A 9 -7.45 -17.16 -18.60
C SER A 9 -7.90 -15.70 -18.50
N MET A 10 -8.99 -15.44 -17.78
CA MET A 10 -9.29 -14.12 -17.19
C MET A 10 -10.17 -14.31 -15.94
N SER A 11 -9.69 -15.07 -14.96
CA SER A 11 -10.46 -15.40 -13.75
C SER A 11 -9.56 -15.54 -12.52
N GLU A 12 -8.75 -14.53 -12.19
CA GLU A 12 -7.88 -14.58 -11.00
C GLU A 12 -7.66 -13.20 -10.37
N GLN A 13 -8.73 -12.41 -10.20
CA GLN A 13 -8.73 -11.23 -9.32
C GLN A 13 -9.88 -11.26 -8.31
N GLU A 14 -10.46 -12.41 -8.00
CA GLU A 14 -11.64 -12.53 -7.12
C GLU A 14 -11.34 -12.69 -5.61
N GLY A 15 -10.12 -12.36 -5.15
CA GLY A 15 -9.74 -12.57 -3.74
C GLY A 15 -9.00 -11.43 -3.04
N MET A 16 -8.48 -10.45 -3.77
CA MET A 16 -7.67 -9.38 -3.19
C MET A 16 -8.57 -8.21 -2.78
N VAL A 17 -8.62 -7.93 -1.47
CA VAL A 17 -9.40 -6.81 -0.94
C VAL A 17 -8.52 -5.56 -0.88
N GLU A 18 -8.96 -4.49 -1.54
CA GLU A 18 -8.28 -3.20 -1.47
C GLU A 18 -8.40 -2.57 -0.08
N PRO A 19 -7.35 -1.90 0.42
CA PRO A 19 -7.44 -1.18 1.69
C PRO A 19 -8.40 0.01 1.59
N ASP A 20 -9.24 0.19 2.61
CA ASP A 20 -10.05 1.39 2.80
C ASP A 20 -9.20 2.64 3.05
N PHE A 21 -7.99 2.45 3.58
CA PHE A 21 -7.07 3.51 3.97
C PHE A 21 -5.67 3.18 3.47
N LEU A 22 -5.12 4.06 2.64
CA LEU A 22 -3.77 3.92 2.08
C LEU A 22 -3.02 5.22 2.28
N SER A 23 -1.81 5.15 2.84
CA SER A 23 -0.95 6.31 3.01
C SER A 23 0.51 5.91 2.84
N GLN A 24 1.31 6.74 2.18
CA GLN A 24 2.73 6.53 1.98
C GLN A 24 3.51 7.80 2.33
N SER A 25 4.70 7.64 2.89
CA SER A 25 5.66 8.72 3.09
C SER A 25 7.09 8.25 2.77
N GLY A 26 7.94 9.19 2.37
CA GLY A 26 9.39 8.98 2.21
C GLY A 26 10.24 9.89 3.08
N GLU A 27 9.63 10.53 4.09
CA GLU A 27 10.28 11.60 4.87
C GLU A 27 10.68 11.15 6.29
N THR A 28 10.59 9.86 6.59
CA THR A 28 10.90 9.35 7.93
C THR A 28 12.35 8.90 8.04
N THR A 29 13.18 9.76 8.62
CA THR A 29 14.63 9.57 8.71
C THR A 29 15.06 8.59 9.81
N THR A 30 14.22 8.35 10.83
CA THR A 30 14.58 7.51 11.99
C THR A 30 13.53 6.44 12.32
N PRO A 31 13.93 5.34 12.99
CA PRO A 31 12.99 4.32 13.47
C PRO A 31 11.88 4.88 14.38
N GLN A 32 12.18 5.91 15.17
CA GLN A 32 11.22 6.55 16.06
C GLN A 32 10.19 7.36 15.27
N GLU A 33 10.62 8.17 14.32
CA GLU A 33 9.73 8.92 13.42
C GLU A 33 8.82 7.99 12.62
N ARG A 34 9.36 6.86 12.11
CA ARG A 34 8.56 5.82 11.45
C ARG A 34 7.45 5.29 12.35
N ARG A 35 7.78 4.95 13.60
CA ARG A 35 6.82 4.43 14.57
C ARG A 35 5.74 5.45 14.89
N GLU A 36 6.10 6.71 15.09
CA GLU A 36 5.15 7.79 15.37
C GLU A 36 4.23 8.05 14.17
N TRP A 37 4.78 8.03 12.96
CA TRP A 37 4.01 8.16 11.73
C TRP A 37 3.00 7.01 11.58
N PHE A 38 3.41 5.76 11.75
CA PHE A 38 2.51 4.60 11.68
C PHE A 38 1.41 4.67 12.74
N LYS A 39 1.74 5.08 13.97
CA LYS A 39 0.77 5.25 15.05
C LYS A 39 -0.28 6.30 14.70
N ALA A 40 0.14 7.45 14.15
CA ALA A 40 -0.78 8.50 13.73
C ALA A 40 -1.73 8.01 12.63
N ARG A 41 -1.20 7.32 11.60
CA ARG A 41 -2.03 6.76 10.52
C ARG A 41 -3.00 5.68 11.00
N ALA A 42 -2.57 4.81 11.91
CA ALA A 42 -3.43 3.82 12.52
C ALA A 42 -4.60 4.47 13.28
N GLN A 43 -4.32 5.47 14.14
CA GLN A 43 -5.35 6.15 14.91
C GLN A 43 -6.37 6.89 14.00
N GLU A 44 -5.90 7.52 12.93
CA GLU A 44 -6.79 8.16 11.93
C GLU A 44 -7.68 7.14 11.24
N ALA A 45 -7.13 6.00 10.84
CA ALA A 45 -7.88 4.95 10.18
C ALA A 45 -8.86 4.26 11.13
N GLU A 46 -8.48 3.98 12.38
CA GLU A 46 -9.35 3.45 13.44
C GLU A 46 -10.55 4.35 13.69
N THR A 47 -10.34 5.68 13.76
CA THR A 47 -11.41 6.68 13.88
C THR A 47 -12.40 6.61 12.70
N ARG A 48 -11.92 6.16 11.54
CA ARG A 48 -12.71 5.98 10.31
C ARG A 48 -13.23 4.54 10.15
N GLY A 49 -13.04 3.69 11.15
CA GLY A 49 -13.57 2.33 11.22
C GLY A 49 -12.62 1.23 10.77
N ALA A 50 -11.34 1.52 10.52
CA ALA A 50 -10.35 0.48 10.26
C ALA A 50 -10.19 -0.44 11.48
N THR A 51 -10.17 -1.76 11.24
CA THR A 51 -9.96 -2.77 12.29
C THR A 51 -8.75 -3.65 12.02
N TRP A 52 -8.18 -3.56 10.82
CA TRP A 52 -7.00 -4.29 10.42
C TRP A 52 -5.99 -3.34 9.76
N HIS A 53 -4.71 -3.55 10.04
CA HIS A 53 -3.63 -2.66 9.62
C HIS A 53 -2.42 -3.46 9.16
N ARG A 54 -1.78 -2.98 8.09
CA ARG A 54 -0.47 -3.46 7.64
C ARG A 54 0.48 -2.27 7.52
N PHE A 55 1.69 -2.48 8.03
CA PHE A 55 2.76 -1.49 8.06
C PHE A 55 3.94 -2.07 7.26
N SER A 56 4.37 -1.38 6.22
CA SER A 56 5.47 -1.80 5.37
C SER A 56 6.55 -0.73 5.33
N HIS A 57 7.82 -1.15 5.29
CA HIS A 57 8.99 -0.27 5.15
C HIS A 57 9.87 -0.81 4.02
N HIS A 58 10.27 0.08 3.13
CA HIS A 58 11.22 -0.20 2.05
C HIS A 58 12.57 0.41 2.39
N GLU A 59 13.53 -0.43 2.74
CA GLU A 59 14.82 0.00 3.29
C GLU A 59 15.67 0.75 2.24
N ASP A 60 15.65 0.32 0.98
CA ASP A 60 16.51 0.92 -0.06
C ASP A 60 16.14 2.37 -0.44
N VAL A 61 14.86 2.75 -0.29
CA VAL A 61 14.34 4.05 -0.72
C VAL A 61 13.71 4.84 0.43
N GLU A 62 13.91 4.38 1.67
CA GLU A 62 13.35 4.96 2.92
C GLU A 62 11.86 5.31 2.81
N LEU A 63 11.08 4.44 2.14
CA LEU A 63 9.63 4.59 2.01
C LEU A 63 8.90 3.79 3.09
N ILE A 64 7.85 4.38 3.65
CA ILE A 64 6.92 3.69 4.54
C ILE A 64 5.51 3.72 3.96
N LEU A 65 4.80 2.62 4.13
CA LEU A 65 3.43 2.44 3.65
C LEU A 65 2.54 1.94 4.78
N TYR A 66 1.42 2.61 4.94
CA TYR A 66 0.31 2.21 5.79
C TYR A 66 -0.85 1.74 4.92
N GLU A 67 -1.36 0.55 5.21
CA GLU A 67 -2.58 -0.01 4.64
C GLU A 67 -3.56 -0.35 5.78
N GLY A 68 -4.82 0.05 5.65
CA GLY A 68 -5.87 -0.18 6.63
C GLY A 68 -7.17 -0.66 5.98
N TRP A 69 -7.82 -1.63 6.61
CA TRP A 69 -9.10 -2.19 6.18
C TRP A 69 -10.12 -2.13 7.32
N LYS A 70 -11.39 -1.89 7.00
CA LYS A 70 -12.50 -1.96 7.96
C LYS A 70 -12.83 -3.37 8.37
N GLU A 71 -12.63 -4.32 7.47
CA GLU A 71 -12.78 -5.75 7.72
C GLU A 71 -11.46 -6.45 7.41
N ARG A 72 -11.10 -7.45 8.22
CA ARG A 72 -9.87 -8.18 8.01
C ARG A 72 -9.92 -8.93 6.66
N PRO A 73 -9.02 -8.64 5.71
CA PRO A 73 -9.00 -9.34 4.43
C PRO A 73 -8.53 -10.79 4.61
N LYS A 74 -9.04 -11.70 3.77
CA LYS A 74 -8.54 -13.09 3.70
C LYS A 74 -7.17 -13.16 3.04
N ASP A 75 -6.94 -12.29 2.06
CA ASP A 75 -5.68 -12.07 1.39
C ASP A 75 -5.47 -10.56 1.23
N GLU A 76 -4.37 -10.07 1.79
CA GLU A 76 -3.96 -8.66 1.69
C GLU A 76 -3.34 -8.35 0.32
N GLY A 77 -2.92 -9.38 -0.41
CA GLY A 77 -2.19 -9.25 -1.66
C GLY A 77 -0.80 -8.61 -1.51
N PRO A 78 -0.17 -8.23 -2.62
CA PRO A 78 1.15 -7.59 -2.62
C PRO A 78 1.13 -6.20 -1.96
N VAL A 79 2.32 -5.70 -1.59
CA VAL A 79 2.49 -4.34 -1.03
C VAL A 79 2.20 -3.28 -2.07
N ARG A 80 1.23 -2.40 -1.78
CA ARG A 80 0.70 -1.38 -2.71
C ARG A 80 1.50 -0.08 -2.68
N TRP A 81 2.81 -0.19 -2.92
CA TRP A 81 3.68 0.99 -3.06
C TRP A 81 3.12 1.93 -4.14
N GLN A 82 2.90 3.18 -3.75
CA GLN A 82 2.56 4.25 -4.66
C GLN A 82 3.87 4.88 -5.11
N PHE A 83 4.21 4.79 -6.40
CA PHE A 83 5.33 5.60 -6.93
C PHE A 83 4.91 7.07 -6.90
N VAL A 84 5.18 7.75 -5.79
CA VAL A 84 5.02 9.19 -5.70
C VAL A 84 6.21 9.78 -6.42
N LEU A 85 6.03 10.16 -7.69
CA LEU A 85 6.95 11.07 -8.36
C LEU A 85 6.88 12.39 -7.58
N ILE A 86 7.76 12.57 -6.59
CA ILE A 86 8.02 13.89 -6.04
C ILE A 86 8.71 14.66 -7.17
N PRO A 87 8.07 15.68 -7.79
CA PRO A 87 8.79 16.52 -8.73
C PRO A 87 9.92 17.18 -7.94
N THR A 88 11.16 16.79 -8.22
CA THR A 88 12.33 17.53 -7.75
C THR A 88 12.34 18.86 -8.50
N GLU A 89 11.58 19.85 -8.02
CA GLU A 89 11.81 21.23 -8.41
C GLU A 89 13.19 21.63 -7.90
N GLY A 90 14.19 21.68 -8.79
CA GLY A 90 15.50 22.17 -8.38
C GLY A 90 16.72 21.91 -9.27
N SER A 91 16.64 21.12 -10.35
CA SER A 91 17.70 21.17 -11.37
C SER A 91 17.53 22.45 -12.20
N LYS A 92 18.07 23.55 -11.69
CA LYS A 92 18.27 24.77 -12.46
C LYS A 92 19.50 24.55 -13.37
N PRO A 93 19.44 24.96 -14.65
CA PRO A 93 20.53 24.79 -15.62
C PRO A 93 21.81 25.53 -15.24
#